data_AF-A0A1R1X5I4-F1
#
_entry.id   AF-A0A1R1X5I4-F1
#
_cell.length_a   1.000
_cell.length_b   1.000
_cell.length_c   1.000
_cell.angle_alpha   90.00
_cell.angle_beta   90.00
_cell.angle_gamma   90.00
#
_symmetry.space_group_name_H-M   'P 1'
#
loop_
_entity.id
_entity.type
_entity.pdbx_description
1 polymer ?
#
loop_
_entity_poly.entity_id
_entity_poly.type
_entity_poly.pdbx_seq_one_letter_code
_entity_poly.pdbx_strand_id
1 'polypeptide(L)'
;MVNLVDKAKYEKPVGIAFERQVKNNNLPSIFYFHYDFHSESKKNKSAPIGNLVANSISQYLNTFGGLRFCVDSNSLLKLQTGVVRTNCMDCLDRTNVVQFGLAIFWINSELVHFNILSPGESIEDYAQIFYLLRNVWSDNADYISMAYAGTPALKTDLTRLSSLNIFFVQI
;
A
#
# COMPACT_ATOMS: atom_id res chain seq x y z
N MET A 1 -8.75 -3.88 6.32
CA MET A 1 -7.51 -4.02 7.11
C MET A 1 -6.60 -5.03 6.43
N VAL A 2 -5.39 -4.62 6.09
CA VAL A 2 -4.34 -5.46 5.52
C VAL A 2 -3.30 -5.72 6.61
N ASN A 3 -3.12 -6.96 6.99
CA ASN A 3 -2.14 -7.37 7.99
C ASN A 3 -0.94 -8.03 7.29
N LEU A 4 0.27 -7.50 7.55
CA LEU A 4 1.53 -7.93 6.94
C LEU A 4 2.43 -8.72 7.90
N VAL A 5 1.88 -9.08 9.06
CA VAL A 5 2.55 -9.87 10.09
C VAL A 5 2.98 -11.22 9.50
N ASP A 6 4.22 -11.64 9.72
CA ASP A 6 4.72 -12.92 9.20
C ASP A 6 3.89 -14.08 9.76
N LYS A 7 3.49 -14.99 8.87
CA LYS A 7 2.74 -16.21 9.23
C LYS A 7 3.66 -17.29 9.80
N ALA A 8 4.96 -17.07 9.80
CA ALA A 8 5.97 -17.93 10.37
C ALA A 8 6.68 -17.27 11.57
N LYS A 9 7.51 -18.07 12.26
CA LYS A 9 8.44 -17.61 13.31
C LYS A 9 7.72 -16.92 14.49
N TYR A 10 8.31 -15.85 15.03
CA TYR A 10 7.90 -15.18 16.27
C TYR A 10 6.66 -14.31 16.12
N GLU A 11 6.37 -13.82 14.90
CA GLU A 11 5.19 -13.01 14.57
C GLU A 11 3.89 -13.84 14.51
N LYS A 12 4.00 -15.15 14.25
CA LYS A 12 2.86 -16.05 14.06
C LYS A 12 1.82 -16.02 15.19
N PRO A 13 2.19 -16.09 16.49
CA PRO A 13 1.19 -16.10 17.58
C PRO A 13 0.35 -14.83 17.62
N VAL A 14 0.96 -13.65 17.40
CA VAL A 14 0.22 -12.38 17.41
C VAL A 14 -0.68 -12.25 16.17
N GLY A 15 -0.23 -12.73 15.01
CA GLY A 15 -1.05 -12.79 13.80
C GLY A 15 -2.31 -13.64 13.98
N ILE A 16 -2.16 -14.84 14.58
CA ILE A 16 -3.27 -15.74 14.88
C ILE A 16 -4.22 -15.11 15.91
N ALA A 17 -3.68 -14.51 16.98
CA ALA A 17 -4.49 -13.86 18.00
C ALA A 17 -5.32 -12.71 17.42
N PHE A 18 -4.70 -11.86 16.57
CA PHE A 18 -5.38 -10.75 15.91
C PHE A 18 -6.48 -11.25 14.97
N GLU A 19 -6.19 -12.23 14.11
CA GLU A 19 -7.19 -12.82 13.22
C GLU A 19 -8.37 -13.42 14.00
N ARG A 20 -8.09 -14.13 15.10
CA ARG A 20 -9.12 -14.69 15.98
C ARG A 20 -10.00 -13.59 16.56
N GLN A 21 -9.42 -12.48 17.02
CA GLN A 21 -10.20 -11.36 17.55
C GLN A 21 -11.08 -10.71 16.48
N VAL A 22 -10.57 -10.51 15.27
CA VAL A 22 -11.38 -9.95 14.17
C VAL A 22 -12.58 -10.87 13.87
N LYS A 23 -12.36 -12.18 13.80
CA LYS A 23 -13.43 -13.17 13.57
C LYS A 23 -14.45 -13.19 14.71
N ASN A 24 -13.99 -13.18 15.95
CA ASN A 24 -14.86 -13.23 17.13
C ASN A 24 -15.74 -11.99 17.27
N ASN A 25 -15.21 -10.81 16.94
CA ASN A 25 -15.98 -9.57 17.01
C ASN A 25 -16.95 -9.40 15.82
N ASN A 26 -16.75 -10.16 14.73
CA ASN A 26 -17.63 -10.23 13.56
C ASN A 26 -18.13 -8.85 13.09
N LEU A 27 -17.21 -7.91 12.92
CA LEU A 27 -17.56 -6.53 12.58
C LEU A 27 -17.89 -6.42 11.08
N PRO A 28 -19.16 -6.13 10.69
CA PRO A 28 -19.60 -6.22 9.31
C PRO A 28 -18.93 -5.18 8.39
N SER A 29 -18.44 -4.08 8.96
CA SER A 29 -17.77 -3.00 8.23
C SER A 29 -16.26 -3.22 8.08
N ILE A 30 -15.73 -4.35 8.53
CA ILE A 30 -14.29 -4.63 8.53
C ILE A 30 -13.97 -5.85 7.68
N PHE A 31 -13.31 -5.60 6.56
CA PHE A 31 -12.69 -6.66 5.76
C PHE A 31 -11.25 -6.89 6.24
N TYR A 32 -10.92 -8.13 6.58
CA TYR A 32 -9.58 -8.50 7.04
C TYR A 32 -8.85 -9.33 5.98
N PHE A 33 -7.64 -8.90 5.63
CA PHE A 33 -6.77 -9.56 4.66
C PHE A 33 -5.39 -9.76 5.26
N HIS A 34 -5.01 -11.02 5.51
CA HIS A 34 -3.69 -11.35 6.04
C HIS A 34 -2.75 -11.78 4.91
N TYR A 35 -1.85 -10.87 4.53
CA TYR A 35 -0.90 -11.07 3.46
C TYR A 35 0.48 -11.44 4.02
N ASP A 36 1.02 -12.58 3.56
CA ASP A 36 2.36 -13.01 3.94
C ASP A 36 3.40 -12.34 3.03
N PHE A 37 3.87 -11.17 3.46
CA PHE A 37 4.78 -10.35 2.68
C PHE A 37 6.10 -11.08 2.36
N HIS A 38 6.62 -11.89 3.29
CA HIS A 38 7.92 -12.55 3.14
C HIS A 38 7.88 -13.66 2.10
N SER A 39 6.88 -14.54 2.19
CA SER A 39 6.78 -15.65 1.23
C SER A 39 6.46 -15.12 -0.17
N GLU A 40 5.60 -14.11 -0.28
CA GLU A 40 5.23 -13.53 -1.56
C GLU A 40 6.36 -12.70 -2.20
N SER A 41 7.14 -11.96 -1.40
CA SER A 41 8.33 -11.24 -1.90
C SER A 41 9.41 -12.17 -2.44
N LYS A 42 9.59 -13.35 -1.82
CA LYS A 42 10.55 -14.36 -2.30
C LYS A 42 10.10 -15.03 -3.60
N LYS A 43 8.80 -15.29 -3.76
CA LYS A 43 8.22 -15.88 -4.98
C LYS A 43 8.22 -14.89 -6.14
N ASN A 44 7.88 -13.64 -5.86
CA ASN A 44 7.64 -12.60 -6.87
C ASN A 44 8.74 -11.54 -6.87
N LYS A 45 10.01 -11.96 -7.06
CA LYS A 45 11.18 -11.06 -6.96
C LYS A 45 11.15 -9.87 -7.93
N SER A 46 10.45 -10.01 -9.05
CA SER A 46 10.36 -8.99 -10.10
C SER A 46 9.06 -8.19 -10.06
N ALA A 47 8.08 -8.59 -9.24
CA ALA A 47 6.78 -7.92 -9.20
C ALA A 47 6.73 -6.88 -8.07
N PRO A 48 6.10 -5.72 -8.30
CA PRO A 48 5.85 -4.76 -7.22
C PRO A 48 4.86 -5.38 -6.23
N ILE A 49 5.33 -5.72 -5.03
CA ILE A 49 4.51 -6.40 -4.01
C ILE A 49 3.28 -5.57 -3.63
N GLY A 50 3.41 -4.25 -3.58
CA GLY A 50 2.28 -3.36 -3.37
C GLY A 50 1.17 -3.54 -4.41
N ASN A 51 1.52 -3.71 -5.69
CA ASN A 51 0.56 -3.93 -6.76
C ASN A 51 -0.13 -5.30 -6.61
N LEU A 52 0.59 -6.35 -6.18
CA LEU A 52 -0.02 -7.65 -5.89
C LEU A 52 -1.06 -7.57 -4.78
N VAL A 53 -0.76 -6.83 -3.70
CA VAL A 53 -1.73 -6.57 -2.63
C VAL A 53 -2.92 -5.79 -3.16
N ALA A 54 -2.69 -4.69 -3.88
CA ALA A 54 -3.74 -3.86 -4.45
C ALA A 54 -4.69 -4.67 -5.35
N ASN A 55 -4.13 -5.51 -6.23
CA ASN A 55 -4.89 -6.40 -7.10
C ASN A 55 -5.72 -7.40 -6.30
N SER A 56 -5.16 -7.97 -5.24
CA SER A 56 -5.85 -8.93 -4.36
C SER A 56 -7.05 -8.34 -3.63
N ILE A 57 -7.05 -7.01 -3.37
CA ILE A 57 -8.15 -6.31 -2.68
C ILE A 57 -8.89 -5.31 -3.59
N SER A 58 -8.67 -5.36 -4.90
CA SER A 58 -9.15 -4.38 -5.87
C SER A 58 -10.67 -4.19 -5.86
N GLN A 59 -11.44 -5.26 -5.64
CA GLN A 59 -12.90 -5.18 -5.49
C GLN A 59 -13.32 -4.22 -4.36
N TYR A 60 -12.60 -4.23 -3.25
CA TYR A 60 -12.89 -3.36 -2.11
C TYR A 60 -12.41 -1.94 -2.37
N LEU A 61 -11.24 -1.79 -3.00
CA LEU A 61 -10.76 -0.47 -3.43
C LEU A 61 -11.80 0.21 -4.31
N ASN A 62 -12.22 -0.45 -5.40
CA ASN A 62 -13.25 0.06 -6.32
C ASN A 62 -14.54 0.45 -5.60
N THR A 63 -14.94 -0.33 -4.58
CA THR A 63 -16.12 -0.02 -3.75
C THR A 63 -15.91 1.21 -2.86
N PHE A 64 -14.74 1.35 -2.25
CA PHE A 64 -14.41 2.49 -1.38
C PHE A 64 -14.35 3.80 -2.16
N GLY A 65 -13.82 3.75 -3.38
CA GLY A 65 -13.64 4.91 -4.26
C GLY A 65 -12.75 6.01 -3.67
N GLY A 66 -12.69 7.13 -4.39
CA GLY A 66 -12.03 8.36 -3.95
C GLY A 66 -13.03 9.50 -3.76
N LEU A 67 -12.59 10.52 -3.02
CA LEU A 67 -13.28 11.81 -2.94
C LEU A 67 -13.13 12.54 -4.29
N ARG A 68 -14.23 13.03 -4.85
CA ARG A 68 -14.23 13.90 -6.02
C ARG A 68 -15.07 15.12 -5.75
N PHE A 69 -14.49 16.29 -6.00
CA PHE A 69 -15.13 17.58 -5.79
C PHE A 69 -14.96 18.43 -7.05
N CYS A 70 -16.07 18.98 -7.56
CA CYS A 70 -16.04 19.90 -8.68
C CYS A 70 -15.89 21.32 -8.14
N VAL A 71 -14.77 21.96 -8.46
CA VAL A 71 -14.47 23.33 -8.03
C VAL A 71 -15.42 24.34 -8.69
N ASP A 72 -15.65 24.21 -10.00
CA ASP A 72 -16.46 25.16 -10.77
C ASP A 72 -17.93 25.24 -10.30
N SER A 73 -18.51 24.09 -9.99
CA SER A 73 -19.88 24.01 -9.46
C SER A 73 -19.94 24.00 -7.93
N ASN A 74 -18.79 24.09 -7.26
CA ASN A 74 -18.63 23.97 -5.81
C ASN A 74 -19.43 22.79 -5.21
N SER A 75 -19.36 21.64 -5.86
CA SER A 75 -20.22 20.49 -5.55
C SER A 75 -19.43 19.20 -5.30
N LEU A 76 -19.91 18.43 -4.32
CA LEU A 76 -19.39 17.09 -4.03
C LEU A 76 -19.92 16.10 -5.07
N LEU A 77 -19.03 15.50 -5.84
CA LEU A 77 -19.38 14.51 -6.87
C LEU A 77 -19.37 13.09 -6.31
N LYS A 78 -18.38 12.76 -5.47
CA LYS A 78 -18.22 11.43 -4.88
C LYS A 78 -17.53 11.53 -3.54
N LEU A 79 -18.01 10.77 -2.56
CA LEU A 79 -17.35 10.61 -1.26
C LEU A 79 -16.60 9.28 -1.21
N GLN A 80 -15.42 9.27 -0.59
CA GLN A 80 -14.73 8.04 -0.23
C GLN A 80 -15.50 7.34 0.90
N THR A 81 -15.88 6.08 0.70
CA THR A 81 -16.73 5.32 1.62
C THR A 81 -15.96 4.32 2.48
N GLY A 82 -14.66 4.15 2.23
CA GLY A 82 -13.84 3.21 3.00
C GLY A 82 -12.35 3.53 2.95
N VAL A 83 -11.60 2.88 3.83
CA VAL A 83 -10.16 3.10 4.01
C VAL A 83 -9.42 1.78 4.12
N VAL A 84 -8.17 1.76 3.63
CA VAL A 84 -7.26 0.64 3.82
C VAL A 84 -6.29 0.97 4.93
N ARG A 85 -6.42 0.26 6.05
CA ARG A 85 -5.43 0.27 7.14
C ARG A 85 -4.44 -0.88 6.93
N THR A 86 -3.16 -0.55 6.77
CA THR A 86 -2.04 -1.51 6.76
C THR A 86 -1.42 -1.61 8.15
N ASN A 87 -1.19 -2.83 8.62
CA ASN A 87 -0.50 -3.09 9.89
C ASN A 87 0.68 -4.04 9.65
N CYS A 88 1.77 -3.84 10.40
CA CYS A 88 2.95 -4.67 10.40
C CYS A 88 3.56 -4.65 11.81
N MET A 89 4.14 -5.76 12.29
CA MET A 89 4.76 -5.81 13.61
C MET A 89 6.14 -5.15 13.63
N ASP A 90 6.96 -5.37 12.58
CA ASP A 90 8.39 -5.04 12.68
C ASP A 90 8.88 -3.87 11.85
N CYS A 91 8.17 -3.40 10.81
CA CYS A 91 8.72 -2.30 10.01
C CYS A 91 7.70 -1.43 9.28
N LEU A 92 7.95 -0.11 9.36
CA LEU A 92 7.29 0.91 8.57
C LEU A 92 7.48 0.66 7.05
N ASP A 93 8.66 0.15 6.65
CA ASP A 93 9.00 -0.12 5.25
C ASP A 93 8.00 -1.05 4.54
N ARG A 94 7.59 -2.15 5.16
CA ARG A 94 6.59 -3.08 4.58
C ARG A 94 5.26 -2.38 4.35
N THR A 95 4.84 -1.55 5.30
CA THR A 95 3.60 -0.78 5.17
C THR A 95 3.71 0.29 4.10
N ASN A 96 4.86 0.96 3.98
CA ASN A 96 5.13 1.98 2.97
C ASN A 96 5.07 1.40 1.55
N VAL A 97 5.71 0.25 1.30
CA VAL A 97 5.68 -0.44 0.01
C VAL A 97 4.25 -0.81 -0.40
N VAL A 98 3.46 -1.33 0.54
CA VAL A 98 2.07 -1.70 0.27
C VAL A 98 1.22 -0.46 0.02
N GLN A 99 1.36 0.60 0.83
CA GLN A 99 0.63 1.85 0.64
C GLN A 99 0.98 2.52 -0.68
N PHE A 100 2.24 2.47 -1.12
CA PHE A 100 2.64 2.98 -2.43
C PHE A 100 1.93 2.23 -3.57
N GLY A 101 1.89 0.90 -3.54
CA GLY A 101 1.16 0.13 -4.56
C GLY A 101 -0.35 0.40 -4.57
N LEU A 102 -0.96 0.61 -3.40
CA LEU A 102 -2.36 1.04 -3.29
C LEU A 102 -2.56 2.45 -3.89
N ALA A 103 -1.61 3.36 -3.67
CA ALA A 103 -1.64 4.70 -4.25
C ALA A 103 -1.51 4.66 -5.78
N ILE A 104 -0.64 3.81 -6.33
CA ILE A 104 -0.51 3.63 -7.79
C ILE A 104 -1.79 3.08 -8.40
N PHE A 105 -2.41 2.05 -7.77
CA PHE A 105 -3.72 1.55 -8.19
C PHE A 105 -4.78 2.68 -8.26
N TRP A 106 -4.80 3.55 -7.26
CA TRP A 106 -5.70 4.69 -7.20
C TRP A 106 -5.40 5.81 -8.19
N ILE A 107 -4.15 6.20 -8.34
CA ILE A 107 -3.75 7.19 -9.34
C ILE A 107 -4.15 6.72 -10.73
N ASN A 108 -3.88 5.46 -11.09
CA ASN A 108 -4.30 4.92 -12.38
C ASN A 108 -5.82 4.96 -12.57
N SER A 109 -6.59 4.54 -11.55
CA SER A 109 -8.05 4.58 -11.63
C SER A 109 -8.61 5.99 -11.83
N GLU A 110 -8.08 6.99 -11.12
CA GLU A 110 -8.52 8.38 -11.25
C GLU A 110 -8.07 9.01 -12.58
N LEU A 111 -6.85 8.75 -13.03
CA LEU A 111 -6.37 9.28 -14.31
C LEU A 111 -7.17 8.71 -15.50
N VAL A 112 -7.56 7.43 -15.45
CA VAL A 112 -8.48 6.85 -16.43
C VAL A 112 -9.87 7.50 -16.31
N HIS A 113 -10.37 7.73 -15.09
CA HIS A 113 -11.66 8.39 -14.88
C HIS A 113 -11.73 9.81 -15.49
N PHE A 114 -10.63 10.56 -15.40
CA PHE A 114 -10.53 11.91 -15.98
C PHE A 114 -10.09 11.92 -17.46
N ASN A 115 -10.01 10.76 -18.12
CA ASN A 115 -9.54 10.60 -19.50
C ASN A 115 -8.13 11.16 -19.74
N ILE A 116 -7.28 11.18 -18.71
CA ILE A 116 -5.86 11.52 -18.84
C ILE A 116 -5.07 10.30 -19.32
N LEU A 117 -5.42 9.12 -18.82
CA LEU A 117 -4.92 7.83 -19.31
C LEU A 117 -6.03 7.08 -20.05
N SER A 118 -5.65 6.38 -21.11
CA SER A 118 -6.52 5.44 -21.82
C SER A 118 -6.71 4.17 -20.99
N PRO A 119 -7.84 3.45 -21.14
CA PRO A 119 -8.01 2.15 -20.50
C PRO A 119 -6.87 1.20 -20.88
N GLY A 120 -6.13 0.73 -19.88
CA GLY A 120 -4.99 -0.18 -20.06
C GLY A 120 -3.62 0.50 -20.02
N GLU A 121 -3.54 1.84 -20.08
CA GLU A 121 -2.32 2.58 -19.77
C GLU A 121 -2.10 2.66 -18.25
N SER A 122 -0.83 2.71 -17.83
CA SER A 122 -0.44 2.94 -16.43
C SER A 122 0.44 4.18 -16.31
N ILE A 123 0.33 4.89 -15.19
CA ILE A 123 1.28 5.95 -14.82
C ILE A 123 2.72 5.44 -14.74
N GLU A 124 2.90 4.14 -14.52
CA GLU A 124 4.19 3.45 -14.51
C GLU A 124 4.88 3.49 -15.89
N ASP A 125 4.11 3.64 -16.99
CA ASP A 125 4.64 3.76 -18.35
C ASP A 125 5.31 5.13 -18.59
N TYR A 126 5.03 6.13 -17.74
CA TYR A 126 5.55 7.49 -17.85
C TYR A 126 6.74 7.71 -16.91
N ALA A 127 7.92 7.25 -17.35
CA ALA A 127 9.13 7.15 -16.53
C ALA A 127 9.48 8.42 -15.71
N GLN A 128 9.33 9.62 -16.28
CA GLN A 128 9.64 10.88 -15.58
C GLN A 128 8.68 11.14 -14.42
N ILE A 129 7.38 11.04 -14.65
CA ILE A 129 6.36 11.27 -13.61
C ILE A 129 6.44 10.16 -12.57
N PHE A 130 6.62 8.91 -13.00
CA PHE A 130 6.76 7.78 -12.09
C PHE A 130 8.02 7.89 -11.22
N TYR A 131 9.13 8.42 -11.75
CA TYR A 131 10.32 8.73 -10.95
C TYR A 131 10.04 9.79 -9.87
N LEU A 132 9.33 10.87 -10.23
CA LEU A 132 8.93 11.90 -9.26
C LEU A 132 8.01 11.35 -8.18
N LEU A 133 7.00 10.54 -8.55
CA LEU A 133 6.10 9.90 -7.60
C LEU A 133 6.84 8.98 -6.62
N ARG A 134 7.80 8.20 -7.12
CA ARG A 134 8.64 7.36 -6.27
C ARG A 134 9.46 8.19 -5.29
N ASN A 135 10.06 9.29 -5.73
CA ASN A 135 10.82 10.19 -4.85
C ASN A 135 9.95 10.80 -3.75
N VAL A 136 8.76 11.32 -4.10
CA VAL A 136 7.82 11.87 -3.10
C VAL A 136 7.47 10.83 -2.05
N TRP A 137 7.25 9.58 -2.47
CA TRP A 137 6.97 8.49 -1.55
C TRP A 137 8.18 8.05 -0.72
N SER A 138 9.41 8.11 -1.27
CA SER A 138 10.64 7.90 -0.49
C SER A 138 10.76 8.93 0.62
N ASP A 139 10.59 10.20 0.28
CA ASP A 139 10.76 11.30 1.22
C ASP A 139 9.70 11.19 2.32
N ASN A 140 8.45 10.85 1.97
CA ASN A 140 7.41 10.55 2.95
C ASN A 140 7.81 9.41 3.91
N ALA A 141 8.41 8.34 3.41
CA ALA A 141 8.89 7.23 4.24
C ALA A 141 9.96 7.70 5.23
N ASP A 142 10.92 8.51 4.77
CA ASP A 142 11.98 9.08 5.62
C ASP A 142 11.40 9.96 6.73
N TYR A 143 10.48 10.87 6.40
CA TYR A 143 9.87 11.74 7.40
C TYR A 143 9.08 10.97 8.45
N ILE A 144 8.32 9.95 8.04
CA ILE A 144 7.58 9.11 8.99
C ILE A 144 8.55 8.28 9.84
N SER A 145 9.61 7.71 9.24
CA SER A 145 10.62 6.95 9.99
C SER A 145 11.34 7.83 11.02
N MET A 146 11.73 9.05 10.65
CA MET A 146 12.35 10.00 11.58
C MET A 146 11.42 10.30 12.76
N ALA A 147 10.12 10.50 12.51
CA ALA A 147 9.16 10.79 13.57
C ALA A 147 8.95 9.61 14.53
N TYR A 148 9.03 8.37 14.05
CA TYR A 148 8.76 7.17 14.86
C TYR A 148 10.00 6.57 15.53
N ALA A 149 11.14 6.57 14.85
CA ALA A 149 12.36 5.87 15.29
C ALA A 149 13.55 6.80 15.52
N GLY A 150 13.43 8.09 15.18
CA GLY A 150 14.55 9.05 15.27
C GLY A 150 15.61 8.85 14.19
N THR A 151 15.39 7.94 13.24
CA THR A 151 16.30 7.66 12.12
C THR A 151 15.56 7.70 10.78
N PRO A 152 16.21 8.12 9.68
CA PRO A 152 15.64 7.99 8.33
C PRO A 152 15.23 6.54 8.02
N ALA A 153 14.36 6.35 7.03
CA ALA A 153 13.95 5.02 6.63
C ALA A 153 15.15 4.28 6.04
N LEU A 154 15.35 3.01 6.37
CA LEU A 154 16.54 2.28 5.96
C LEU A 154 16.56 1.90 4.46
N LYS A 155 15.53 2.30 3.71
CA LYS A 155 15.27 1.91 2.32
C LYS A 155 14.80 3.05 1.42
N THR A 156 15.28 4.28 1.65
CA THR A 156 15.08 5.40 0.72
C THR A 156 15.54 5.09 -0.71
N ASP A 157 16.51 4.18 -0.85
CA ASP A 157 17.11 3.80 -2.14
C ASP A 157 16.26 2.82 -2.98
N LEU A 158 15.31 2.09 -2.38
CA LEU A 158 14.50 1.09 -3.11
C LEU A 158 13.47 1.71 -4.06
N THR A 159 12.98 2.90 -3.74
CA THR A 159 12.12 3.70 -4.62
C THR A 159 12.95 4.43 -5.68
N ARG A 160 14.24 4.67 -5.45
CA ARG A 160 15.15 5.39 -6.36
C ARG A 160 15.87 4.49 -7.38
N LEU A 161 16.18 3.23 -7.08
CA LEU A 161 16.97 2.36 -7.99
C LEU A 161 16.36 0.97 -8.24
N SER A 162 16.25 0.63 -9.52
CA SER A 162 15.91 -0.68 -10.05
C SER A 162 17.08 -1.65 -9.88
N SER A 163 17.10 -2.46 -8.81
CA SER A 163 17.53 -3.90 -8.81
C SER A 163 17.93 -4.43 -7.41
N LEU A 164 17.44 -5.64 -7.14
CA LEU A 164 17.97 -6.70 -6.23
C LEU A 164 17.77 -6.64 -4.69
N ASN A 165 17.03 -7.67 -4.23
CA ASN A 165 17.13 -8.49 -3.00
C ASN A 165 17.09 -7.83 -1.60
N ILE A 166 15.88 -7.93 -0.99
CA ILE A 166 15.50 -8.18 0.42
C ILE A 166 16.63 -8.08 1.47
N PHE A 167 16.51 -7.18 2.48
CA PHE A 167 16.73 -7.42 3.94
C PHE A 167 16.13 -6.28 4.80
N PHE A 168 15.96 -6.49 6.11
CA PHE A 168 15.01 -5.84 7.05
C PHE A 168 15.65 -4.79 7.97
N VAL A 169 14.81 -3.91 8.56
CA VAL A 169 15.04 -3.42 9.93
C VAL A 169 13.83 -3.73 10.80
N GLN A 170 14.15 -4.22 11.99
CA GLN A 170 13.28 -4.61 13.10
C GLN A 170 13.10 -3.46 14.09
N ILE A 171 11.93 -3.42 14.73
CA ILE A 171 11.84 -3.23 16.18
C ILE A 171 12.13 -4.58 16.83
#